data_AF-A0A2K5PPQ8-F1
#
_entry.id   AF-A0A2K5PPQ8-F1
#
_cell.length_a   1.000
_cell.length_b   1.000
_cell.length_c   1.000
_cell.angle_alpha   90.00
_cell.angle_beta   90.00
_cell.angle_gamma   90.00
#
_symmetry.space_group_name_H-M   'P 1'
#
loop_
_entity.id
_entity.type
_entity.pdbx_description
1 polymer ?
#
loop_
_entity_poly.entity_id
_entity_poly.type
_entity_poly.pdbx_seq_one_letter_code
_entity_poly.pdbx_strand_id
1 'polypeptide(L)'
;IPEENSNRCTGHSAVPMDDPKDGDKHWVVILAGSNGWYNYRHQADAYQVIHWNGIPNEQIVVMMYDDTAYAEDNPTPGIVTDRPNGTDVYKGVPKDYTGEDVTPQNFLAILRGDAEAVKGIGSGKVLKSGPQDHVVRLNHPLHVQTQNVPKDGACYYDEKRSTCLGDWYSVNWMEDSDVEDLMKETLRKQYHLVKSHTNTSHVMRYGNKTISTMKVMQFQGMKHNAISPISLPPVTRLDLTPSPDVPLMIRKRKQLTEEIQQCLDSRHLNEKSVQKIVSLLAAFEAEVEHPAHGTQLLPRGPVALPGTLLQLTLPHVRVCVETSVHVGQPLRETVFASQDKTVYGPCVPWSLLKSHLLVAFPSVSAPPKEC
;
A
#
# COMPACT_ATOMS: atom_id res chain seq x y z
N ILE A 1 -2.79 48.85 42.27
CA ILE A 1 -3.51 47.57 42.10
C ILE A 1 -3.81 47.49 40.60
N PRO A 2 -3.41 46.41 39.92
CA PRO A 2 -2.62 46.45 38.68
C PRO A 2 -3.46 46.38 37.40
N GLU A 3 -2.86 46.73 36.26
CA GLU A 3 -3.05 45.98 35.01
C GLU A 3 -1.82 46.13 34.09
N GLU A 4 -1.18 45.01 33.81
CA GLU A 4 -0.08 44.83 32.87
C GLU A 4 -0.58 44.96 31.43
N ASN A 5 0.21 45.60 30.56
CA ASN A 5 0.17 45.26 29.14
C ASN A 5 1.56 45.37 28.49
N SER A 6 2.15 44.18 28.33
CA SER A 6 2.98 43.69 27.23
C SER A 6 4.05 44.62 26.63
N ASN A 7 5.28 44.46 27.14
CA ASN A 7 6.50 44.90 26.47
C ASN A 7 6.94 43.89 25.38
N ARG A 8 6.89 44.38 24.14
CA ARG A 8 7.88 44.26 23.07
C ARG A 8 9.11 43.36 23.38
N CYS A 9 9.21 42.22 22.71
CA CYS A 9 10.48 41.50 22.53
C CYS A 9 10.84 41.48 21.05
N THR A 10 11.95 42.16 20.73
CA THR A 10 12.64 42.18 19.44
C THR A 10 13.49 40.93 19.24
N GLY A 11 13.44 40.38 18.02
CA GLY A 11 14.58 39.77 17.33
C GLY A 11 15.30 38.60 18.01
N HIS A 12 14.78 37.38 17.80
CA HIS A 12 15.67 36.23 17.59
C HIS A 12 15.56 35.85 16.12
N SER A 13 16.70 35.88 15.43
CA SER A 13 16.87 35.31 14.09
C SER A 13 16.24 33.92 14.09
N ALA A 14 15.30 33.66 13.19
CA ALA A 14 14.86 32.30 12.91
C ALA A 14 16.08 31.53 12.40
N VAL A 15 16.73 30.79 13.31
CA VAL A 15 17.70 29.78 12.92
C VAL A 15 16.93 28.83 12.01
N PRO A 16 17.35 28.63 10.75
CA PRO A 16 16.77 27.57 9.94
C PRO A 16 16.92 26.29 10.77
N MET A 17 15.82 25.62 11.11
CA MET A 17 15.97 24.25 11.56
C MET A 17 16.63 23.52 10.40
N ASP A 18 17.90 23.15 10.58
CA ASP A 18 18.59 22.31 9.62
C ASP A 18 17.70 21.09 9.36
N ASP A 19 17.26 20.95 8.11
CA ASP A 19 16.55 19.76 7.68
C ASP A 19 17.40 18.55 8.08
N PRO A 20 16.80 17.47 8.63
CA PRO A 20 17.55 16.28 9.00
C PRO A 20 18.42 15.86 7.83
N LYS A 21 19.72 15.61 8.09
CA LYS A 21 20.74 15.27 7.06
C LYS A 21 20.12 14.36 6.01
N ASP A 22 19.96 14.91 4.83
CA ASP A 22 19.40 14.25 3.67
C ASP A 22 20.34 13.14 3.25
N GLY A 23 19.80 11.98 2.89
CA GLY A 23 20.61 10.88 2.42
C GLY A 23 21.32 11.23 1.12
N ASP A 24 22.48 10.61 0.88
CA ASP A 24 23.20 10.78 -0.39
C ASP A 24 22.40 10.19 -1.57
N LYS A 25 21.51 9.22 -1.30
CA LYS A 25 20.68 8.54 -2.30
C LYS A 25 19.26 8.29 -1.81
N HIS A 26 18.31 8.35 -2.74
CA HIS A 26 16.92 7.99 -2.52
C HIS A 26 16.57 6.77 -3.36
N TRP A 27 16.15 5.70 -2.70
CA TRP A 27 15.78 4.43 -3.32
C TRP A 27 14.26 4.28 -3.35
N VAL A 28 13.75 3.71 -4.43
CA VAL A 28 12.32 3.46 -4.60
C VAL A 28 12.08 2.01 -5.01
N VAL A 29 11.13 1.36 -4.32
CA VAL A 29 10.56 0.09 -4.76
C VAL A 29 9.10 0.33 -5.12
N ILE A 30 8.76 0.02 -6.36
CA ILE A 30 7.44 0.16 -6.95
C ILE A 30 6.86 -1.24 -7.18
N LEU A 31 5.65 -1.50 -6.68
CA LEU A 31 4.99 -2.81 -6.80
C LEU A 31 3.53 -2.66 -7.23
N ALA A 32 3.23 -3.27 -8.38
CA ALA A 32 1.89 -3.60 -8.83
C ALA A 32 1.59 -5.08 -8.54
N GLY A 33 0.75 -5.34 -7.54
CA GLY A 33 0.51 -6.68 -6.99
C GLY A 33 -0.52 -7.55 -7.73
N SER A 34 -0.98 -7.15 -8.91
CA SER A 34 -2.04 -7.84 -9.65
C SER A 34 -1.80 -7.82 -11.15
N ASN A 35 -2.53 -8.65 -11.88
CA ASN A 35 -2.51 -8.76 -13.32
C ASN A 35 -3.93 -8.77 -13.91
N GLY A 36 -4.04 -8.90 -15.23
CA GLY A 36 -5.30 -8.95 -15.96
C GLY A 36 -5.88 -7.56 -16.26
N TRP A 37 -6.64 -7.49 -17.36
CA TRP A 37 -7.15 -6.21 -17.90
C TRP A 37 -8.09 -5.46 -16.96
N TYR A 38 -8.85 -6.18 -16.11
CA TYR A 38 -9.69 -5.54 -15.10
C TYR A 38 -8.90 -4.85 -13.99
N ASN A 39 -7.62 -5.19 -13.82
CA ASN A 39 -6.71 -4.61 -12.83
C ASN A 39 -5.67 -3.67 -13.44
N TYR A 40 -5.92 -3.18 -14.66
CA TYR A 40 -5.15 -2.16 -15.36
C TYR A 40 -4.61 -1.07 -14.42
N ARG A 41 -5.49 -0.50 -13.58
CA ARG A 41 -5.21 0.57 -12.61
C ARG A 41 -4.03 0.35 -11.68
N HIS A 42 -3.69 -0.90 -11.36
CA HIS A 42 -2.60 -1.19 -10.42
C HIS A 42 -1.22 -1.15 -11.12
N GLN A 43 -1.18 -1.27 -12.45
CA GLN A 43 0.05 -1.21 -13.26
C GLN A 43 0.26 0.14 -13.95
N ALA A 44 -0.73 1.04 -13.89
CA ALA A 44 -0.60 2.45 -14.26
C ALA A 44 0.13 3.18 -13.11
N ASP A 45 1.43 2.93 -13.02
CA ASP A 45 2.21 3.11 -11.79
C ASP A 45 2.92 4.48 -11.69
N ALA A 46 3.37 4.80 -10.48
CA ALA A 46 4.00 6.04 -10.06
C ALA A 46 5.42 6.27 -10.59
N TYR A 47 5.93 5.42 -11.49
CA TYR A 47 7.31 5.50 -11.96
C TYR A 47 7.63 6.88 -12.57
N GLN A 48 6.70 7.48 -13.32
CA GLN A 48 6.95 8.76 -13.99
C GLN A 48 7.19 9.89 -12.99
N VAL A 49 6.43 9.97 -11.91
CA VAL A 49 6.63 10.96 -10.83
C VAL A 49 8.05 10.87 -10.28
N ILE A 50 8.53 9.65 -10.03
CA ILE A 50 9.86 9.38 -9.48
C ILE A 50 10.96 9.70 -10.50
N HIS A 51 10.78 9.27 -11.75
CA HIS A 51 11.73 9.45 -12.84
C HIS A 51 11.90 10.93 -13.19
N TRP A 52 10.79 11.67 -13.31
CA TRP A 52 10.81 13.10 -13.62
C TRP A 52 11.45 13.92 -12.50
N ASN A 53 11.31 13.52 -11.25
CA ASN A 53 12.00 14.17 -10.13
C ASN A 53 13.48 13.73 -9.96
N GLY A 54 14.02 12.98 -10.91
CA GLY A 54 15.46 12.78 -11.09
C GLY A 54 16.07 11.66 -10.26
N ILE A 55 15.26 10.74 -9.71
CA ILE A 55 15.79 9.50 -9.14
C ILE A 55 16.22 8.57 -10.30
N PRO A 56 17.48 8.11 -10.34
CA PRO A 56 17.99 7.32 -11.45
C PRO A 56 17.49 5.87 -11.42
N ASN A 57 17.38 5.21 -12.58
CA ASN A 57 16.83 3.85 -12.69
C ASN A 57 17.61 2.79 -11.90
N GLU A 58 18.88 3.04 -11.61
CA GLU A 58 19.72 2.20 -10.75
C GLU A 58 19.23 2.18 -9.29
N GLN A 59 18.46 3.19 -8.88
CA GLN A 59 17.87 3.35 -7.54
C GLN A 59 16.37 3.02 -7.50
N ILE A 60 15.78 2.63 -8.63
CA ILE A 60 14.37 2.25 -8.74
C ILE A 60 14.28 0.77 -9.07
N VAL A 61 13.50 0.02 -8.29
CA VAL A 61 13.13 -1.37 -8.57
C VAL A 61 11.64 -1.41 -8.88
N VAL A 62 11.27 -1.88 -10.07
CA VAL A 62 9.86 -2.00 -10.49
C VAL A 62 9.43 -3.46 -10.59
N MET A 63 8.36 -3.80 -9.90
CA MET A 63 7.71 -5.11 -9.97
C MET A 63 6.29 -4.93 -10.51
N MET A 64 6.02 -5.40 -11.72
CA MET A 64 4.68 -5.34 -12.34
C MET A 64 4.51 -6.52 -13.29
N TYR A 65 3.30 -7.06 -13.42
CA TYR A 65 3.12 -8.28 -14.23
C TYR A 65 3.42 -8.05 -15.73
N ASP A 66 3.31 -6.81 -16.20
CA ASP A 66 3.62 -6.35 -17.57
C ASP A 66 2.69 -6.92 -18.66
N ASP A 67 1.44 -7.23 -18.30
CA ASP A 67 0.40 -7.76 -19.19
C ASP A 67 -0.63 -6.70 -19.63
N THR A 68 -0.34 -5.41 -19.41
CA THR A 68 -1.28 -4.31 -19.70
C THR A 68 -0.97 -3.61 -21.02
N ALA A 69 0.27 -3.15 -21.24
CA ALA A 69 0.58 -2.26 -22.37
C ALA A 69 0.32 -2.90 -23.75
N TYR A 70 0.57 -4.20 -23.89
CA TYR A 70 0.35 -4.95 -25.13
C TYR A 70 -0.76 -6.00 -25.03
N ALA A 71 -1.67 -5.84 -24.07
CA ALA A 71 -2.87 -6.69 -23.99
C ALA A 71 -3.69 -6.59 -25.28
N GLU A 72 -4.34 -7.68 -25.69
CA GLU A 72 -5.27 -7.68 -26.83
C GLU A 72 -6.44 -6.71 -26.62
N ASP A 73 -6.87 -6.54 -25.37
CA ASP A 73 -7.91 -5.59 -24.99
C ASP A 73 -7.45 -4.12 -25.03
N ASN A 74 -6.13 -3.84 -25.17
CA ASN A 74 -5.64 -2.47 -25.19
C ASN A 74 -5.88 -1.81 -26.56
N PRO A 75 -6.78 -0.82 -26.67
CA PRO A 75 -7.06 -0.13 -27.93
C PRO A 75 -5.91 0.79 -28.37
N THR A 76 -4.88 0.98 -27.54
CA THR A 76 -3.66 1.75 -27.83
C THR A 76 -2.43 0.95 -27.42
N PRO A 77 -1.98 -0.04 -28.22
CA PRO A 77 -0.87 -0.91 -27.87
C PRO A 77 0.41 -0.13 -27.55
N GLY A 78 1.08 -0.51 -26.46
CA GLY A 78 2.29 0.14 -25.95
C GLY A 78 2.04 1.40 -25.12
N ILE A 79 0.78 1.83 -24.94
CA ILE A 79 0.43 3.04 -24.19
C ILE A 79 -0.40 2.66 -22.96
N VAL A 80 0.03 3.15 -21.79
CA VAL A 80 -0.71 3.07 -20.51
C VAL A 80 -0.97 4.48 -20.01
N THR A 81 -2.15 4.75 -19.45
CA THR A 81 -2.57 6.06 -18.95
C THR A 81 -3.23 5.89 -17.58
N ASP A 82 -2.90 6.70 -16.60
CA ASP A 82 -3.43 6.64 -15.23
C ASP A 82 -4.61 7.60 -14.98
N ARG A 83 -4.91 8.48 -15.96
CA ARG A 83 -5.99 9.47 -15.90
C ARG A 83 -6.67 9.72 -17.25
N PRO A 84 -7.92 10.25 -17.29
CA PRO A 84 -8.62 10.53 -18.53
C PRO A 84 -7.86 11.57 -19.36
N ASN A 85 -7.66 11.25 -20.65
CA ASN A 85 -6.84 12.06 -21.57
C ASN A 85 -5.42 12.33 -21.05
N GLY A 86 -4.90 11.45 -20.20
CA GLY A 86 -3.53 11.52 -19.68
C GLY A 86 -2.47 11.22 -20.73
N THR A 87 -1.23 11.54 -20.38
CA THR A 87 -0.05 11.15 -21.15
C THR A 87 0.27 9.67 -20.97
N ASP A 88 1.12 9.13 -21.84
CA ASP A 88 1.64 7.77 -21.67
C ASP A 88 2.56 7.69 -20.44
N VAL A 89 2.23 6.80 -19.51
CA VAL A 89 3.01 6.52 -18.30
C VAL A 89 3.83 5.24 -18.39
N TYR A 90 3.72 4.48 -19.49
CA TYR A 90 4.44 3.20 -19.64
C TYR A 90 5.86 3.34 -20.18
N LYS A 91 6.08 4.33 -21.05
CA LYS A 91 7.37 4.49 -21.72
C LYS A 91 8.51 4.70 -20.73
N GLY A 92 9.54 3.86 -20.86
CA GLY A 92 10.78 3.97 -20.08
C GLY A 92 10.70 3.34 -18.68
N VAL A 93 9.56 2.78 -18.28
CA VAL A 93 9.42 2.05 -17.00
C VAL A 93 10.34 0.82 -17.00
N PRO A 94 11.24 0.67 -16.00
CA PRO A 94 12.05 -0.52 -15.82
C PRO A 94 11.18 -1.77 -15.65
N LYS A 95 11.66 -2.89 -16.19
CA LYS A 95 11.01 -4.20 -16.07
C LYS A 95 11.88 -5.12 -15.23
N ASP A 96 12.08 -4.76 -13.96
CA ASP A 96 13.01 -5.48 -13.09
C ASP A 96 12.48 -6.86 -12.73
N TYR A 97 11.19 -6.96 -12.39
CA TYR A 97 10.52 -8.24 -12.14
C TYR A 97 9.14 -8.22 -12.79
N THR A 98 8.89 -9.14 -13.72
CA THR A 98 7.65 -9.21 -14.50
C THR A 98 7.04 -10.60 -14.55
N GLY A 99 5.75 -10.70 -14.88
CA GLY A 99 5.05 -11.98 -14.94
C GLY A 99 5.16 -12.78 -13.64
N GLU A 100 5.60 -14.03 -13.76
CA GLU A 100 5.75 -14.96 -12.63
C GLU A 100 6.84 -14.55 -11.63
N ASP A 101 7.73 -13.62 -11.99
CA ASP A 101 8.75 -13.11 -11.07
C ASP A 101 8.18 -12.13 -10.03
N VAL A 102 6.94 -11.67 -10.19
CA VAL A 102 6.24 -10.81 -9.23
C VAL A 102 5.74 -11.66 -8.06
N THR A 103 6.66 -12.02 -7.17
CA THR A 103 6.37 -12.88 -6.01
C THR A 103 6.66 -12.19 -4.67
N PRO A 104 6.01 -12.62 -3.59
CA PRO A 104 6.32 -12.18 -2.24
C PRO A 104 7.78 -12.41 -1.84
N GLN A 105 8.33 -13.54 -2.25
CA GLN A 105 9.69 -13.96 -1.91
C GLN A 105 10.70 -13.02 -2.55
N ASN A 106 10.52 -12.71 -3.84
CA ASN A 106 11.36 -11.78 -4.56
C ASN A 106 11.22 -10.36 -4.00
N PHE A 107 9.98 -9.93 -3.72
CA PHE A 107 9.73 -8.62 -3.09
C PHE A 107 10.47 -8.47 -1.75
N LEU A 108 10.43 -9.48 -0.88
CA LEU A 108 11.16 -9.45 0.39
C LEU A 108 12.68 -9.51 0.20
N ALA A 109 13.19 -10.26 -0.78
CA ALA A 109 14.60 -10.30 -1.11
C ALA A 109 15.12 -8.93 -1.59
N ILE A 110 14.35 -8.24 -2.44
CA ILE A 110 14.62 -6.87 -2.91
C ILE A 110 14.75 -5.92 -1.72
N LEU A 111 13.79 -5.94 -0.80
CA LEU A 111 13.81 -5.08 0.39
C LEU A 111 14.99 -5.37 1.33
N ARG A 112 15.48 -6.61 1.37
CA ARG A 112 16.64 -7.02 2.18
C ARG A 112 17.98 -6.76 1.50
N GLY A 113 17.99 -6.43 0.21
CA GLY A 113 19.22 -6.35 -0.57
C GLY A 113 19.86 -7.71 -0.86
N ASP A 114 19.07 -8.79 -0.86
CA ASP A 114 19.56 -10.16 -1.05
C ASP A 114 19.64 -10.53 -2.54
N ALA A 115 20.72 -10.11 -3.21
CA ALA A 115 20.93 -10.34 -4.63
C ALA A 115 21.13 -11.81 -5.00
N GLU A 116 21.64 -12.64 -4.07
CA GLU A 116 21.82 -14.08 -4.34
C GLU A 116 20.46 -14.80 -4.36
N ALA A 117 19.51 -14.40 -3.51
CA ALA A 117 18.16 -14.99 -3.49
C ALA A 117 17.35 -14.75 -4.78
N VAL A 118 17.69 -13.70 -5.55
CA VAL A 118 17.02 -13.35 -6.82
C VAL A 118 17.93 -13.53 -8.04
N LYS A 119 18.99 -14.31 -7.89
CA LYS A 119 19.96 -14.55 -8.97
C LYS A 119 19.33 -15.30 -10.13
N GLY A 120 19.36 -14.70 -11.31
CA GLY A 120 18.74 -15.25 -12.52
C GLY A 120 17.23 -15.06 -12.60
N ILE A 121 16.64 -14.27 -11.68
CA ILE A 121 15.21 -13.90 -11.67
C ILE A 121 15.11 -12.42 -12.06
N GLY A 122 14.30 -12.11 -13.07
CA GLY A 122 14.18 -10.75 -13.59
C GLY A 122 15.53 -10.10 -13.91
N SER A 123 15.70 -8.84 -13.50
CA SER A 123 16.97 -8.11 -13.61
C SER A 123 17.98 -8.44 -12.50
N GLY A 124 17.54 -9.14 -11.43
CA GLY A 124 18.33 -9.36 -10.22
C GLY A 124 18.61 -8.11 -9.39
N LYS A 125 17.96 -6.97 -9.71
CA LYS A 125 18.15 -5.71 -9.01
C LYS A 125 17.47 -5.73 -7.63
N VAL A 126 18.25 -5.47 -6.58
CA VAL A 126 17.78 -5.35 -5.19
C VAL A 126 18.18 -4.01 -4.61
N LEU A 127 17.59 -3.62 -3.47
CA LEU A 127 18.03 -2.42 -2.75
C LEU A 127 19.48 -2.56 -2.30
N LYS A 128 20.27 -1.51 -2.52
CA LYS A 128 21.65 -1.39 -2.00
C LYS A 128 21.81 -0.15 -1.13
N SER A 129 20.75 0.21 -0.41
CA SER A 129 20.70 1.41 0.41
C SER A 129 21.64 1.34 1.61
N GLY A 130 22.30 2.46 1.89
CA GLY A 130 23.15 2.65 3.07
C GLY A 130 22.39 3.26 4.26
N PRO A 131 23.05 3.41 5.43
CA PRO A 131 22.42 3.95 6.65
C PRO A 131 21.94 5.41 6.55
N GLN A 132 22.46 6.16 5.57
CA GLN A 132 22.08 7.56 5.35
C GLN A 132 20.98 7.70 4.28
N ASP A 133 20.76 6.68 3.45
CA ASP A 133 19.84 6.74 2.32
C ASP A 133 18.37 6.76 2.77
N HIS A 134 17.51 7.31 1.92
CA HIS A 134 16.06 7.19 2.08
C HIS A 134 15.54 6.05 1.21
N VAL A 135 14.59 5.29 1.75
CA VAL A 135 13.89 4.22 1.00
C VAL A 135 12.40 4.51 1.05
N VAL A 136 11.78 4.58 -0.13
CA VAL A 136 10.33 4.65 -0.31
C VAL A 136 9.84 3.36 -0.93
N ARG A 137 8.75 2.86 -0.38
CA ARG A 137 7.97 1.80 -1.00
C ARG A 137 6.66 2.40 -1.48
N LEU A 138 6.41 2.32 -2.78
CA LEU A 138 5.14 2.64 -3.39
C LEU A 138 4.48 1.32 -3.77
N ASN A 139 3.25 1.11 -3.29
CA ASN A 139 2.51 -0.10 -3.56
C ASN A 139 1.05 0.27 -3.78
N HIS A 140 0.47 -0.19 -4.88
CA HIS A 140 -0.98 -0.18 -4.98
C HIS A 140 -1.53 -1.16 -3.93
N PRO A 141 -2.54 -0.79 -3.14
CA PRO A 141 -3.02 -1.63 -2.05
C PRO A 141 -3.51 -2.97 -2.60
N LEU A 142 -2.67 -4.01 -2.48
CA LEU A 142 -3.09 -5.40 -2.45
C LEU A 142 -4.20 -5.52 -1.41
N HIS A 143 -5.38 -5.97 -1.81
CA HIS A 143 -6.60 -5.95 -1.00
C HIS A 143 -6.39 -6.53 0.41
N VAL A 144 -6.18 -5.67 1.41
CA VAL A 144 -6.22 -6.09 2.81
C VAL A 144 -7.67 -5.96 3.27
N GLN A 145 -8.37 -7.09 3.32
CA GLN A 145 -9.72 -7.17 3.90
C GLN A 145 -9.62 -6.97 5.42
N THR A 146 -9.80 -5.74 5.90
CA THR A 146 -10.12 -5.51 7.31
C THR A 146 -11.63 -5.30 7.44
N GLN A 147 -12.26 -6.00 8.39
CA GLN A 147 -13.62 -5.67 8.82
C GLN A 147 -13.66 -4.17 9.20
N ASN A 148 -14.62 -3.44 8.65
CA ASN A 148 -14.93 -2.04 8.95
C ASN A 148 -13.99 -0.93 8.42
N VAL A 149 -13.16 -1.19 7.41
CA VAL A 149 -12.49 -0.10 6.67
C VAL A 149 -13.10 0.00 5.27
N PRO A 150 -13.47 1.20 4.79
CA PRO A 150 -13.99 1.34 3.45
C PRO A 150 -12.91 0.95 2.42
N LYS A 151 -13.32 0.17 1.43
CA LYS A 151 -12.45 -0.35 0.37
C LYS A 151 -11.87 0.81 -0.43
N ASP A 152 -10.56 0.82 -0.69
CA ASP A 152 -9.98 1.74 -1.64
C ASP A 152 -10.71 1.59 -2.99
N GLY A 153 -11.12 2.74 -3.55
CA GLY A 153 -11.95 2.79 -4.74
C GLY A 153 -11.10 2.95 -5.99
N ALA A 154 -11.43 2.22 -7.05
CA ALA A 154 -10.98 2.55 -8.40
C ALA A 154 -11.64 3.84 -8.86
N CYS A 155 -10.97 4.56 -9.76
CA CYS A 155 -11.46 5.78 -10.39
C CYS A 155 -11.21 5.75 -11.90
N TYR A 156 -11.73 6.77 -12.59
CA TYR A 156 -11.47 7.05 -14.00
C TYR A 156 -11.78 5.86 -14.91
N TYR A 157 -13.04 5.46 -14.96
CA TYR A 157 -13.48 4.48 -15.93
C TYR A 157 -13.33 5.04 -17.35
N ASP A 158 -12.53 4.39 -18.18
CA ASP A 158 -12.31 4.75 -19.58
C ASP A 158 -13.17 3.85 -20.48
N GLU A 159 -14.14 4.44 -21.17
CA GLU A 159 -15.05 3.70 -22.05
C GLU A 159 -14.29 2.98 -23.18
N LYS A 160 -13.24 3.62 -23.72
CA LYS A 160 -12.47 3.07 -24.84
C LYS A 160 -11.68 1.82 -24.44
N ARG A 161 -11.07 1.82 -23.26
CA ARG A 161 -10.35 0.67 -22.67
C ARG A 161 -11.28 -0.29 -21.94
N SER A 162 -12.50 0.13 -21.62
CA SER A 162 -13.46 -0.63 -20.82
C SER A 162 -12.88 -1.13 -19.48
N THR A 163 -12.11 -0.28 -18.81
CA THR A 163 -11.47 -0.56 -17.51
C THR A 163 -11.28 0.74 -16.73
N CYS A 164 -10.90 0.65 -15.46
CA CYS A 164 -10.53 1.81 -14.63
C CYS A 164 -9.03 2.12 -14.81
N LEU A 165 -8.70 3.40 -14.93
CA LEU A 165 -7.32 3.85 -15.17
C LEU A 165 -6.48 3.98 -13.89
N GLY A 166 -7.12 4.23 -12.74
CA GLY A 166 -6.40 4.47 -11.49
C GLY A 166 -7.16 4.02 -10.24
N ASP A 167 -6.47 4.09 -9.11
CA ASP A 167 -7.05 3.99 -7.77
C ASP A 167 -7.11 5.37 -7.12
N TRP A 168 -8.20 5.65 -6.41
CA TRP A 168 -8.51 6.99 -5.93
C TRP A 168 -7.45 7.54 -4.97
N TYR A 169 -6.96 6.70 -4.04
CA TYR A 169 -5.84 7.08 -3.18
C TYR A 169 -4.57 7.35 -4.01
N SER A 170 -4.22 6.44 -4.92
CA SER A 170 -2.99 6.51 -5.70
C SER A 170 -2.93 7.75 -6.58
N VAL A 171 -3.98 7.97 -7.35
CA VAL A 171 -4.13 9.15 -8.20
C VAL A 171 -4.04 10.44 -7.37
N ASN A 172 -4.71 10.51 -6.21
CA ASN A 172 -4.72 11.73 -5.41
C ASN A 172 -3.32 12.16 -4.94
N TRP A 173 -2.43 11.22 -4.60
CA TRP A 173 -1.07 11.59 -4.19
C TRP A 173 -0.14 11.80 -5.40
N MET A 174 -0.34 11.06 -6.49
CA MET A 174 0.46 11.23 -7.72
C MET A 174 0.16 12.57 -8.39
N GLU A 175 -1.12 12.91 -8.58
CA GLU A 175 -1.53 14.17 -9.18
C GLU A 175 -1.18 15.38 -8.30
N ASP A 176 -1.16 15.22 -6.97
CA ASP A 176 -0.62 16.21 -6.04
C ASP A 176 0.88 16.42 -6.27
N SER A 177 1.64 15.32 -6.37
CA SER A 177 3.08 15.37 -6.57
C SER A 177 3.50 15.92 -7.94
N ASP A 178 2.63 15.78 -8.94
CA ASP A 178 2.78 16.35 -10.27
C ASP A 178 2.66 17.89 -10.27
N VAL A 179 1.79 18.48 -9.42
CA VAL A 179 1.43 19.91 -9.48
C VAL A 179 2.03 20.76 -8.35
N GLU A 180 2.51 20.13 -7.27
CA GLU A 180 3.07 20.82 -6.11
C GLU A 180 4.60 21.00 -6.20
N ASP A 181 5.12 21.98 -5.46
CA ASP A 181 6.56 22.13 -5.26
C ASP A 181 7.05 21.18 -4.16
N LEU A 182 7.55 20.01 -4.57
CA LEU A 182 7.99 18.94 -3.67
C LEU A 182 9.13 19.34 -2.72
N MET A 183 9.88 20.40 -3.04
CA MET A 183 10.92 20.96 -2.16
C MET A 183 10.32 21.73 -0.98
N LYS A 184 9.09 22.24 -1.13
CA LYS A 184 8.37 22.98 -0.10
C LYS A 184 7.38 22.11 0.64
N GLU A 185 6.68 21.26 -0.08
CA GLU A 185 5.67 20.38 0.47
C GLU A 185 6.28 19.36 1.44
N THR A 186 5.65 19.22 2.60
CA THR A 186 5.98 18.17 3.57
C THR A 186 5.11 16.94 3.34
N LEU A 187 5.61 15.74 3.64
CA LEU A 187 4.80 14.51 3.65
C LEU A 187 3.51 14.66 4.48
N ARG A 188 3.54 15.44 5.57
CA ARG A 188 2.35 15.74 6.38
C ARG A 188 1.29 16.53 5.61
N LYS A 189 1.70 17.49 4.78
CA LYS A 189 0.77 18.31 3.97
C LYS A 189 0.14 17.43 2.90
N GLN A 190 0.95 16.69 2.13
CA GLN A 190 0.48 15.70 1.16
C GLN A 190 -0.49 14.70 1.80
N TYR A 191 -0.15 14.10 2.94
CA TYR A 191 -1.07 13.21 3.68
C TYR A 191 -2.42 13.86 4.00
N HIS A 192 -2.43 15.13 4.44
CA HIS A 192 -3.68 15.82 4.76
C HIS A 192 -4.51 16.13 3.50
N LEU A 193 -3.87 16.50 2.39
CA LEU A 193 -4.52 16.70 1.10
C LEU A 193 -5.12 15.39 0.60
N VAL A 194 -4.32 14.33 0.50
CA VAL A 194 -4.74 13.00 0.04
C VAL A 194 -5.86 12.46 0.93
N LYS A 195 -5.78 12.64 2.24
CA LYS A 195 -6.86 12.25 3.17
C LYS A 195 -8.15 13.02 2.95
N SER A 196 -8.06 14.31 2.61
CA SER A 196 -9.22 15.14 2.32
C SER A 196 -9.88 14.76 0.99
N HIS A 197 -9.09 14.46 -0.04
CA HIS A 197 -9.59 14.12 -1.37
C HIS A 197 -10.07 12.66 -1.47
N THR A 198 -9.43 11.73 -0.76
CA THR A 198 -9.80 10.31 -0.72
C THR A 198 -11.00 10.08 0.20
N ASN A 199 -12.16 10.60 -0.19
CA ASN A 199 -13.40 10.53 0.58
C ASN A 199 -14.12 9.16 0.53
N THR A 200 -13.58 8.20 -0.22
CA THR A 200 -14.12 6.84 -0.34
C THR A 200 -13.60 5.89 0.74
N SER A 201 -12.48 6.22 1.38
CA SER A 201 -11.83 5.40 2.40
C SER A 201 -11.19 6.24 3.51
N HIS A 202 -10.70 5.57 4.56
CA HIS A 202 -10.01 6.25 5.64
C HIS A 202 -8.51 6.19 5.38
N VAL A 203 -7.93 7.30 4.90
CA VAL A 203 -6.48 7.43 4.79
C VAL A 203 -5.88 7.50 6.19
N MET A 204 -4.99 6.54 6.47
CA MET A 204 -4.36 6.34 7.77
C MET A 204 -2.86 6.62 7.71
N ARG A 205 -2.27 6.96 8.86
CA ARG A 205 -0.83 7.21 8.99
C ARG A 205 -0.29 6.53 10.24
N TYR A 206 0.83 5.82 10.08
CA TYR A 206 1.43 5.00 11.13
C TYR A 206 2.92 5.32 11.32
N GLY A 207 3.55 4.66 12.28
CA GLY A 207 4.99 4.77 12.54
C GLY A 207 5.41 6.12 13.13
N ASN A 208 6.65 6.50 12.88
CA ASN A 208 7.22 7.73 13.42
C ASN A 208 6.71 8.96 12.67
N LYS A 209 5.74 9.65 13.28
CA LYS A 209 5.11 10.85 12.70
C LYS A 209 6.07 12.01 12.50
N THR A 210 7.24 12.04 13.17
CA THR A 210 8.22 13.12 12.95
C THR A 210 8.81 13.08 11.54
N ILE A 211 8.87 11.91 10.91
CA ILE A 211 9.34 11.79 9.52
C ILE A 211 8.41 12.58 8.57
N SER A 212 7.13 12.71 8.91
CA SER A 212 6.18 13.46 8.07
C SER A 212 6.45 14.97 7.98
N THR A 213 7.36 15.52 8.80
CA THR A 213 7.78 16.93 8.66
C THR A 213 8.80 17.13 7.55
N MET A 214 9.43 16.06 7.05
CA MET A 214 10.36 16.09 5.93
C MET A 214 9.66 16.42 4.62
N LYS A 215 10.43 16.88 3.64
CA LYS A 215 9.92 17.28 2.32
C LYS A 215 9.63 16.07 1.44
N VAL A 216 8.61 16.18 0.58
CA VAL A 216 8.25 15.10 -0.36
C VAL A 216 9.44 14.80 -1.30
N MET A 217 10.18 15.84 -1.72
CA MET A 217 11.37 15.66 -2.58
C MET A 217 12.44 14.76 -1.94
N GLN A 218 12.53 14.67 -0.62
CA GLN A 218 13.51 13.79 0.05
C GLN A 218 13.20 12.30 -0.13
N PHE A 219 12.06 11.98 -0.71
CA PHE A 219 11.54 10.63 -0.89
C PHE A 219 11.20 10.35 -2.36
N GLN A 220 10.61 11.32 -3.06
CA GLN A 220 10.14 11.16 -4.43
C GLN A 220 11.06 11.76 -5.50
N GLY A 221 12.19 12.38 -5.13
CA GLY A 221 13.05 13.07 -6.09
C GLY A 221 14.50 13.22 -5.64
N MET A 222 15.34 13.87 -6.45
CA MET A 222 16.69 14.32 -6.07
C MET A 222 16.74 15.85 -6.02
N LYS A 223 17.27 16.45 -4.92
CA LYS A 223 17.29 17.90 -4.67
C LYS A 223 17.80 18.78 -5.82
N HIS A 224 18.73 18.28 -6.63
CA HIS A 224 19.37 19.04 -7.70
C HIS A 224 18.63 18.98 -9.05
N ASN A 225 17.57 18.16 -9.16
CA ASN A 225 16.88 17.87 -10.42
C ASN A 225 15.36 18.06 -10.31
N ALA A 226 14.88 18.99 -9.48
CA ALA A 226 13.45 19.30 -9.39
C ALA A 226 12.96 19.84 -10.74
N ILE A 227 12.11 19.06 -11.43
CA ILE A 227 11.39 19.54 -12.60
C ILE A 227 10.26 20.48 -12.13
N SER A 228 9.93 21.45 -12.99
CA SER A 228 8.82 22.36 -12.69
C SER A 228 7.50 21.60 -12.60
N PRO A 229 6.61 21.96 -11.66
CA PRO A 229 5.31 21.32 -11.55
C PRO A 229 4.55 21.36 -12.87
N ILE A 230 3.88 20.27 -13.21
CA ILE A 230 3.07 20.18 -14.41
C ILE A 230 1.65 20.73 -14.14
N SER A 231 0.96 21.15 -15.20
CA SER A 231 -0.44 21.56 -15.09
C SER A 231 -1.32 20.41 -15.55
N LEU A 232 -2.18 19.94 -14.65
CA LEU A 232 -3.12 18.86 -14.93
C LEU A 232 -4.50 19.44 -15.31
N PRO A 233 -5.09 19.03 -16.46
CA PRO A 233 -6.42 19.48 -16.83
C PRO A 233 -7.47 18.93 -15.86
N PRO A 234 -8.56 19.65 -15.55
CA PRO A 234 -9.58 19.14 -14.64
C PRO A 234 -10.28 17.90 -15.20
N VAL A 235 -10.52 16.91 -14.36
CA VAL A 235 -11.29 15.71 -14.70
C VAL A 235 -12.76 15.91 -14.34
N THR A 236 -13.66 15.69 -15.29
CA THR A 236 -15.11 15.92 -15.10
C THR A 236 -15.85 14.73 -14.51
N ARG A 237 -15.32 13.51 -14.67
CA ARG A 237 -15.93 12.26 -14.21
C ARG A 237 -14.91 11.41 -13.46
N LEU A 238 -15.21 11.10 -12.20
CA LEU A 238 -14.32 10.34 -11.33
C LEU A 238 -14.61 8.83 -11.34
N ASP A 239 -15.85 8.42 -11.63
CA ASP A 239 -16.31 7.03 -11.69
C ASP A 239 -15.87 6.16 -10.49
N LEU A 240 -15.96 6.72 -9.27
CA LEU A 240 -15.52 6.08 -8.03
C LEU A 240 -16.27 4.77 -7.78
N THR A 241 -15.53 3.67 -7.76
CA THR A 241 -16.07 2.30 -7.64
C THR A 241 -15.26 1.49 -6.63
N PRO A 242 -15.87 0.87 -5.62
CA PRO A 242 -15.14 -0.01 -4.69
C PRO A 242 -14.35 -1.08 -5.45
N SER A 243 -13.07 -1.29 -5.14
CA SER A 243 -12.20 -2.19 -5.90
C SER A 243 -12.79 -3.61 -6.14
N PRO A 244 -13.42 -4.28 -5.15
CA PRO A 244 -14.06 -5.59 -5.37
C PRO A 244 -15.25 -5.57 -6.33
N ASP A 245 -15.86 -4.42 -6.57
CA ASP A 245 -17.02 -4.29 -7.47
C ASP A 245 -16.62 -3.89 -8.89
N VAL A 246 -15.35 -3.55 -9.14
CA VAL A 246 -14.85 -3.18 -10.46
C VAL A 246 -15.13 -4.25 -11.52
N PRO A 247 -14.81 -5.56 -11.31
CA PRO A 247 -15.06 -6.57 -12.34
C PRO A 247 -16.56 -6.73 -12.67
N LEU A 248 -17.43 -6.58 -11.67
CA LEU A 248 -18.88 -6.66 -11.86
C LEU A 248 -19.42 -5.40 -12.55
N MET A 249 -18.92 -4.22 -12.19
CA MET A 249 -19.26 -2.96 -12.84
C MET A 249 -18.89 -2.98 -14.32
N ILE A 250 -17.67 -3.42 -14.67
CA ILE A 250 -17.21 -3.54 -16.06
C ILE A 250 -18.13 -4.46 -16.85
N ARG A 251 -18.43 -5.66 -16.34
CA ARG A 251 -19.32 -6.62 -17.01
C ARG A 251 -20.74 -6.08 -17.20
N LYS A 252 -21.28 -5.35 -16.21
CA LYS A 252 -22.57 -4.66 -16.33
C LYS A 252 -22.57 -3.62 -17.44
N ARG A 253 -21.51 -2.82 -17.56
CA ARG A 253 -21.37 -1.84 -18.65
C ARG A 253 -21.23 -2.52 -20.01
N LYS A 254 -20.54 -3.66 -20.09
CA LYS A 254 -20.42 -4.49 -21.30
C LYS A 254 -21.66 -5.36 -21.60
N GLN A 255 -22.70 -5.33 -20.76
CA GLN A 255 -23.93 -6.13 -20.90
C GLN A 255 -23.70 -7.66 -20.99
N LEU A 256 -22.69 -8.17 -20.27
CA LEU A 256 -22.30 -9.58 -20.28
C LEU A 256 -23.12 -10.41 -19.29
N THR A 257 -24.40 -10.64 -19.59
CA THR A 257 -25.37 -11.25 -18.65
C THR A 257 -24.93 -12.59 -18.06
N GLU A 258 -24.37 -13.49 -18.87
CA GLU A 258 -23.90 -14.81 -18.41
C GLU A 258 -22.73 -14.69 -17.42
N GLU A 259 -21.75 -13.85 -17.72
CA GLU A 259 -20.61 -13.62 -16.84
C GLU A 259 -21.02 -12.90 -15.55
N ILE A 260 -22.00 -11.97 -15.64
CA ILE A 260 -22.58 -11.33 -14.46
C ILE A 260 -23.18 -12.38 -13.54
N GLN A 261 -23.98 -13.31 -14.07
CA GLN A 261 -24.59 -14.36 -13.28
C GLN A 261 -23.55 -15.28 -12.64
N GLN A 262 -22.55 -15.71 -13.42
CA GLN A 262 -21.43 -16.51 -12.91
C GLN A 262 -20.71 -15.82 -11.74
N CYS A 263 -20.53 -14.50 -11.83
CA CYS A 263 -19.90 -13.72 -10.78
C CYS A 263 -20.73 -13.69 -9.49
N LEU A 264 -22.04 -13.49 -9.62
CA LEU A 264 -22.96 -13.45 -8.49
C LEU A 264 -23.06 -14.82 -7.82
N ASP A 265 -23.10 -15.90 -8.60
CA ASP A 265 -23.15 -17.27 -8.09
C ASP A 265 -21.87 -17.63 -7.32
N SER A 266 -20.70 -17.22 -7.83
CA SER A 266 -19.40 -17.45 -7.17
C SER A 266 -19.29 -16.67 -5.85
N ARG A 267 -19.70 -15.39 -5.84
CA ARG A 267 -19.77 -14.58 -4.61
C ARG A 267 -20.67 -15.22 -3.56
N HIS A 268 -21.86 -15.65 -3.96
CA HIS A 268 -22.83 -16.31 -3.07
C HIS A 268 -22.31 -17.63 -2.50
N LEU A 269 -21.65 -18.43 -3.34
CA LEU A 269 -21.04 -19.70 -2.91
C LEU A 269 -19.92 -19.45 -1.89
N ASN A 270 -19.06 -18.47 -2.13
CA ASN A 270 -17.99 -18.09 -1.22
C ASN A 270 -18.54 -17.60 0.12
N GLU A 271 -19.54 -16.71 0.10
CA GLU A 271 -20.18 -16.19 1.32
C GLU A 271 -20.81 -17.32 2.14
N LYS A 272 -21.59 -18.20 1.50
CA LYS A 272 -22.20 -19.36 2.16
C LYS A 272 -21.16 -20.31 2.73
N SER A 273 -20.08 -20.55 2.01
CA SER A 273 -19.00 -21.45 2.45
C SER A 273 -18.31 -20.89 3.69
N VAL A 274 -17.99 -19.60 3.70
CA VAL A 274 -17.40 -18.92 4.87
C VAL A 274 -18.37 -18.95 6.06
N GLN A 275 -19.64 -18.59 5.85
CA GLN A 275 -20.66 -18.64 6.92
C GLN A 275 -20.77 -20.04 7.53
N LYS A 276 -20.74 -21.09 6.69
CA LYS A 276 -20.80 -22.48 7.15
C LYS A 276 -19.57 -22.89 7.93
N ILE A 277 -18.37 -22.52 7.48
CA ILE A 277 -17.11 -22.78 8.21
C ILE A 277 -17.15 -22.12 9.58
N VAL A 278 -17.53 -20.84 9.65
CA VAL A 278 -17.63 -20.09 10.91
C VAL A 278 -18.64 -20.74 11.85
N SER A 279 -19.80 -21.14 11.32
CA SER A 279 -20.85 -21.80 12.12
C SER A 279 -20.38 -23.13 12.70
N LEU A 280 -19.65 -23.93 11.92
CA LEU A 280 -19.12 -25.22 12.39
C LEU A 280 -18.04 -25.05 13.46
N LEU A 281 -17.15 -24.07 13.29
CA LEU A 281 -16.10 -23.79 14.29
C LEU A 281 -16.71 -23.26 15.60
N ALA A 282 -17.66 -22.34 15.52
CA ALA A 282 -18.32 -21.77 16.69
C ALA A 282 -19.18 -22.81 17.45
N ALA A 283 -19.86 -23.71 16.73
CA ALA A 283 -20.62 -24.80 17.35
C ALA A 283 -19.70 -25.80 18.07
N PHE A 284 -18.53 -26.10 17.50
CA PHE A 284 -17.53 -26.98 18.13
C PHE A 284 -16.99 -26.38 19.44
N GLU A 285 -16.74 -25.07 19.48
CA GLU A 285 -16.31 -24.38 20.72
C GLU A 285 -17.38 -24.43 21.82
N ALA A 286 -18.66 -24.29 21.45
CA ALA A 286 -19.78 -24.38 22.40
C ALA A 286 -19.96 -25.78 23.01
N GLU A 287 -19.65 -26.85 22.27
CA GLU A 287 -19.67 -28.23 22.79
C GLU A 287 -18.49 -28.51 23.74
N VAL A 288 -17.33 -27.86 23.54
CA VAL A 288 -16.15 -28.01 24.41
C VAL A 288 -16.30 -27.25 25.74
N GLU A 289 -17.07 -26.16 25.77
CA GLU A 289 -17.36 -25.40 27.01
C GLU A 289 -18.47 -26.00 27.89
N HIS A 290 -19.09 -27.13 27.50
CA HIS A 290 -20.03 -27.87 28.34
C HIS A 290 -19.44 -29.22 28.78
N PRO A 291 -18.60 -29.27 29.83
CA PRO A 291 -18.18 -30.53 30.42
C PRO A 291 -19.35 -31.15 31.19
N ALA A 292 -19.99 -32.14 30.59
CA ALA A 292 -20.69 -33.16 31.34
C ALA A 292 -19.70 -33.81 32.32
N HIS A 293 -20.17 -34.00 33.55
CA HIS A 293 -19.45 -34.48 34.73
C HIS A 293 -18.29 -35.46 34.47
N GLY A 294 -17.13 -35.11 35.06
CA GLY A 294 -16.26 -36.07 35.74
C GLY A 294 -15.29 -36.86 34.86
N THR A 295 -14.27 -36.23 34.29
CA THR A 295 -12.95 -36.87 34.16
C THR A 295 -11.86 -35.81 34.17
N GLN A 296 -10.97 -35.88 35.16
CA GLN A 296 -9.81 -35.00 35.28
C GLN A 296 -8.77 -35.41 34.23
N LEU A 297 -8.70 -34.68 33.11
CA LEU A 297 -7.62 -34.81 32.14
C LEU A 297 -6.54 -33.76 32.42
N LEU A 298 -5.33 -34.25 32.70
CA LEU A 298 -4.12 -33.46 32.94
C LEU A 298 -3.82 -32.51 31.74
N PRO A 299 -3.25 -31.32 31.99
CA PRO A 299 -2.95 -30.38 30.92
C PRO A 299 -1.85 -30.95 30.01
N ARG A 300 -2.19 -31.22 28.75
CA ARG A 300 -1.18 -31.42 27.71
C ARG A 300 -0.50 -30.08 27.43
N GLY A 301 0.79 -30.01 27.72
CA GLY A 301 1.64 -28.88 27.35
C GLY A 301 1.69 -28.67 25.82
N PRO A 302 2.13 -27.48 25.37
CA PRO A 302 2.13 -27.15 23.95
C PRO A 302 3.05 -28.09 23.17
N VAL A 303 2.49 -28.68 22.11
CA VAL A 303 3.22 -29.46 21.11
C VAL A 303 4.10 -28.48 20.32
N ALA A 304 5.41 -28.59 20.47
CA ALA A 304 6.37 -27.86 19.66
C ALA A 304 6.48 -28.51 18.27
N LEU A 305 6.23 -27.74 17.21
CA LEU A 305 6.70 -28.06 15.86
C LEU A 305 8.15 -27.55 15.72
N PRO A 306 9.08 -28.32 15.12
CA PRO A 306 10.47 -27.90 14.99
C PRO A 306 10.61 -26.89 13.86
N GLY A 307 10.74 -25.61 14.21
CA GLY A 307 11.14 -24.54 13.30
C GLY A 307 12.52 -24.01 13.70
N THR A 308 13.55 -24.32 12.92
CA THR A 308 14.89 -23.78 13.10
C THR A 308 14.87 -22.27 12.94
N LEU A 309 15.15 -21.53 14.01
CA LEU A 309 15.21 -20.06 14.03
C LEU A 309 16.56 -19.61 13.46
N LEU A 310 16.57 -18.88 12.34
CA LEU A 310 17.70 -18.01 12.00
C LEU A 310 17.45 -16.62 12.59
N GLN A 311 18.40 -16.14 13.38
CA GLN A 311 18.34 -14.90 14.14
C GLN A 311 19.27 -13.88 13.49
N LEU A 312 18.73 -12.77 12.95
CA LEU A 312 19.54 -11.61 12.56
C LEU A 312 18.82 -10.30 12.90
N THR A 313 19.60 -9.37 13.45
CA THR A 313 19.28 -8.00 13.85
C THR A 313 19.79 -7.02 12.80
N LEU A 314 19.00 -6.02 12.41
CA LEU A 314 19.45 -4.85 11.66
C LEU A 314 19.20 -3.59 12.49
N PRO A 315 20.23 -2.83 12.90
CA PRO A 315 20.06 -1.50 13.44
C PRO A 315 20.19 -0.43 12.34
N HIS A 316 19.28 0.54 12.34
CA HIS A 316 19.36 1.85 11.65
C HIS A 316 19.07 1.94 10.13
N VAL A 317 17.84 1.60 9.71
CA VAL A 317 17.28 2.06 8.41
C VAL A 317 15.99 2.85 8.67
N ARG A 318 15.88 4.06 8.10
CA ARG A 318 14.64 4.87 8.14
C ARG A 318 13.77 4.48 6.94
N VAL A 319 12.73 3.68 7.18
CA VAL A 319 11.73 3.30 6.17
C VAL A 319 10.50 4.17 6.34
N CYS A 320 10.15 4.94 5.32
CA CYS A 320 8.83 5.55 5.19
C CYS A 320 7.90 4.51 4.56
N VAL A 321 6.84 4.12 5.27
CA VAL A 321 5.76 3.31 4.71
C VAL A 321 4.57 4.23 4.49
N GLU A 322 4.27 4.53 3.24
CA GLU A 322 3.01 5.16 2.86
C GLU A 322 2.13 4.10 2.19
N THR A 323 1.65 3.15 2.99
CA THR A 323 0.55 2.23 2.65
C THR A 323 -0.14 1.71 3.90
N SER A 324 -1.47 1.63 3.85
CA SER A 324 -2.36 1.10 4.88
C SER A 324 -2.20 -0.41 5.07
N VAL A 325 -1.68 -0.86 6.22
CA VAL A 325 -1.77 -2.27 6.68
C VAL A 325 -1.83 -2.31 8.22
N HIS A 326 -2.83 -3.01 8.79
CA HIS A 326 -2.74 -3.54 10.16
C HIS A 326 -3.51 -4.84 10.36
N VAL A 327 -2.94 -5.76 11.16
CA VAL A 327 -3.54 -7.00 11.70
C VAL A 327 -4.08 -6.72 13.11
N GLY A 328 -5.19 -7.33 13.50
CA GLY A 328 -6.11 -6.82 14.53
C GLY A 328 -6.13 -7.44 15.94
N GLN A 329 -7.15 -6.94 16.65
CA GLN A 329 -7.86 -7.35 17.88
C GLN A 329 -7.17 -7.23 19.27
N PRO A 330 -7.96 -6.86 20.32
CA PRO A 330 -8.75 -7.85 21.06
C PRO A 330 -10.23 -7.50 21.35
N LEU A 331 -10.95 -8.58 21.67
CA LEU A 331 -12.34 -8.72 22.07
C LEU A 331 -12.69 -8.09 23.44
N ARG A 332 -13.97 -7.68 23.51
CA ARG A 332 -14.89 -7.52 24.66
C ARG A 332 -14.64 -6.44 25.72
N GLU A 333 -15.58 -5.49 25.65
CA GLU A 333 -16.15 -4.58 26.65
C GLU A 333 -15.87 -4.88 28.14
N THR A 334 -15.37 -3.86 28.84
CA THR A 334 -15.88 -3.53 30.17
C THR A 334 -15.86 -2.00 30.34
N VAL A 335 -17.02 -1.46 30.68
CA VAL A 335 -17.32 -0.06 30.96
C VAL A 335 -16.32 0.54 31.95
N PHE A 336 -15.71 1.69 31.63
CA PHE A 336 -15.54 2.83 32.54
C PHE A 336 -15.24 4.12 31.75
N ALA A 337 -15.79 5.21 32.26
CA ALA A 337 -15.90 6.53 31.65
C ALA A 337 -14.56 7.26 31.45
N SER A 338 -14.58 8.23 30.52
CA SER A 338 -13.93 9.56 30.58
C SER A 338 -12.70 9.70 31.51
N GLN A 339 -11.51 9.87 30.92
CA GLN A 339 -10.60 11.01 31.16
C GLN A 339 -9.27 10.82 30.42
N ASP A 340 -8.75 11.93 29.89
CA ASP A 340 -7.36 12.12 29.49
C ASP A 340 -6.38 11.51 30.51
N LYS A 341 -5.68 10.44 30.15
CA LYS A 341 -4.39 10.09 30.75
C LYS A 341 -3.46 9.43 29.74
N THR A 342 -2.43 10.18 29.38
CA THR A 342 -1.17 9.70 28.82
C THR A 342 -0.59 8.61 29.72
N VAL A 343 -0.47 7.38 29.22
CA VAL A 343 0.24 6.29 29.90
C VAL A 343 1.51 6.01 29.11
N TYR A 344 2.66 6.40 29.66
CA TYR A 344 3.95 5.88 29.25
C TYR A 344 4.10 4.46 29.80
N GLY A 345 4.25 3.47 28.92
CA GLY A 345 4.60 2.08 29.23
C GLY A 345 5.88 1.66 28.51
N PRO A 346 6.68 0.72 29.05
CA PRO A 346 8.04 0.45 28.59
C PRO A 346 8.07 -0.28 27.25
N CYS A 347 9.17 -0.09 26.52
CA CYS A 347 9.45 -0.69 25.21
C CYS A 347 9.27 -2.22 25.23
N VAL A 348 8.40 -2.73 24.36
CA VAL A 348 8.25 -4.18 24.13
C VAL A 348 9.38 -4.64 23.19
N PRO A 349 10.18 -5.65 23.55
CA PRO A 349 11.23 -6.18 22.68
C PRO A 349 10.66 -6.79 21.39
N TRP A 350 11.32 -6.53 20.26
CA TRP A 350 10.99 -7.03 18.91
C TRP A 350 10.84 -8.57 18.81
N SER A 351 11.35 -9.32 19.78
CA SER A 351 11.17 -10.78 19.86
C SER A 351 9.71 -11.22 20.02
N LEU A 352 8.82 -10.35 20.53
CA LEU A 352 7.39 -10.66 20.72
C LEU A 352 6.51 -10.31 19.50
N LEU A 353 7.03 -9.55 18.53
CA LEU A 353 6.30 -9.18 17.30
C LEU A 353 6.39 -10.25 16.19
N LYS A 354 7.23 -11.29 16.36
CA LYS A 354 7.50 -12.30 15.34
C LYS A 354 6.38 -13.32 15.12
N SER A 355 5.38 -13.41 16.00
CA SER A 355 4.36 -14.47 15.95
C SER A 355 3.08 -14.15 15.17
N HIS A 356 2.93 -12.93 14.62
CA HIS A 356 1.63 -12.47 14.08
C HIS A 356 1.67 -11.87 12.66
N LEU A 357 2.76 -12.07 11.90
CA LEU A 357 2.76 -11.77 10.46
C LEU A 357 2.14 -12.94 9.67
N LEU A 358 0.81 -13.00 9.66
CA LEU A 358 0.07 -13.69 8.60
C LEU A 358 0.05 -12.78 7.38
N VAL A 359 0.99 -12.96 6.46
CA VAL A 359 0.82 -12.46 5.10
C VAL A 359 0.13 -13.56 4.32
N ALA A 360 -1.19 -13.45 4.20
CA ALA A 360 -1.95 -14.31 3.32
C ALA A 360 -1.67 -13.88 1.87
N PHE A 361 -0.87 -14.65 1.16
CA PHE A 361 -0.87 -14.64 -0.30
C PHE A 361 -1.72 -15.82 -0.77
N PRO A 362 -2.82 -15.59 -1.51
CA PRO A 362 -3.41 -16.69 -2.25
C PRO A 362 -2.37 -17.22 -3.24
N SER A 363 -2.27 -18.54 -3.34
CA SER A 363 -1.46 -19.23 -4.33
C SER A 363 -1.74 -18.67 -5.72
N VAL A 364 -0.69 -18.30 -6.45
CA VAL A 364 -0.77 -17.95 -7.88
C VAL A 364 -1.03 -19.25 -8.65
N SER A 365 -2.29 -19.68 -8.68
CA SER A 365 -2.81 -20.55 -9.72
C SER A 365 -3.46 -19.66 -10.78
N ALA A 366 -3.22 -19.96 -12.06
CA ALA A 366 -3.86 -19.29 -13.21
C ALA A 366 -5.33 -18.92 -12.92
N PRO A 367 -5.77 -17.71 -13.27
CA PRO A 367 -7.02 -17.18 -12.76
C PRO A 367 -8.19 -18.08 -13.21
N PRO A 368 -9.02 -18.60 -12.28
CA PRO A 368 -10.42 -18.78 -12.64
C PRO A 368 -10.93 -17.37 -12.95
N LYS A 369 -11.49 -17.18 -14.16
CA LYS A 369 -12.09 -15.92 -14.65
C LYS A 369 -12.59 -15.06 -13.48
N GLU A 370 -11.84 -14.00 -13.15
CA GLU A 370 -11.84 -13.32 -11.84
C GLU A 370 -13.24 -12.87 -11.38
N CYS A 371 -13.85 -13.72 -10.57
CA CYS A 371 -15.04 -13.57 -9.75
C CYS A 371 -14.86 -14.50 -8.53
#